data_AF-V3ZML8-F1
#
_entry.id   AF-V3ZML8-F1
#
_cell.length_a   1.000
_cell.length_b   1.000
_cell.length_c   1.000
_cell.angle_alpha   90.00
_cell.angle_beta   90.00
_cell.angle_gamma   90.00
#
_symmetry.space_group_name_H-M   'P 1'
#
loop_
_entity.id
_entity.type
_entity.pdbx_description
1 polymer ?
#
loop_
_entity_poly.entity_id
_entity_poly.type
_entity_poly.pdbx_seq_one_letter_code
_entity_poly.pdbx_strand_id
1 'polypeptide(L)'
;MKTCSLMNLCGLLLTYMLPLPTSSSSSQIMCNWETPNGWIDLRSLANTDGSPRFVEVEDSRGLFIYYWNPCFQFNLHAGQNTSVCQYDIKKGIYYIIGREGGVQSHTMEDLSFKYTADTDIFRTVDIALVCDSMVEGYLHFLKEHPITHYTFELRSKYACPVHEVFKPPIVLSQEKINLEKNALLALPQPLPKYYNLENITIFLLFLIITIIVLSMAFVTGLGVIVFRNIWNVGTNNSEQETVGSLSYSYQYLTESHFFNPTLEASFLKDCKEEYVMENAEDCDELEETVF
;
A
#
# COMPACT_ATOMS: atom_id res chain seq x y z
N MET A 1 -34.11 -5.57 39.54
CA MET A 1 -33.20 -4.70 38.78
C MET A 1 -31.84 -4.72 39.47
N LYS A 2 -30.85 -5.37 38.87
CA LYS A 2 -29.46 -5.40 39.34
C LYS A 2 -28.63 -4.62 38.32
N THR A 3 -28.18 -3.43 38.68
CA THR A 3 -27.26 -2.63 37.88
C THR A 3 -25.84 -3.13 38.12
N CYS A 4 -25.24 -3.72 37.09
CA CYS A 4 -23.83 -4.04 37.03
C CYS A 4 -23.08 -2.74 36.68
N SER A 5 -22.43 -2.13 37.66
CA SER A 5 -21.53 -0.98 37.45
C SER A 5 -20.16 -1.36 38.00
N LEU A 6 -19.26 -1.71 37.09
CA LEU A 6 -17.84 -1.89 37.31
C LEU A 6 -17.14 -1.47 36.01
N MET A 7 -17.17 -0.17 35.75
CA MET A 7 -16.33 0.46 34.74
C MET A 7 -14.95 0.74 35.34
N ASN A 8 -13.96 0.00 34.80
CA ASN A 8 -12.67 0.50 34.35
C ASN A 8 -11.94 1.54 35.22
N LEU A 9 -11.09 1.03 36.11
CA LEU A 9 -9.96 1.76 36.66
C LEU A 9 -8.64 1.01 36.39
N CYS A 10 -8.48 0.52 35.15
CA CYS A 10 -7.26 -0.13 34.69
C CYS A 10 -6.95 0.40 33.28
N GLY A 11 -5.81 1.07 33.10
CA GLY A 11 -5.31 1.42 31.76
C GLY A 11 -5.01 2.90 31.53
N LEU A 12 -4.12 3.49 32.33
CA LEU A 12 -3.45 4.76 31.96
C LEU A 12 -1.94 4.66 32.24
N LEU A 13 -1.35 3.52 31.85
CA LEU A 13 0.06 3.41 31.50
C LEU A 13 0.11 3.35 29.97
N LEU A 14 -0.15 4.49 29.33
CA LEU A 14 0.17 4.67 27.91
C LEU A 14 1.70 4.75 27.84
N THR A 15 2.33 3.62 27.61
CA THR A 15 3.71 3.54 27.18
C THR A 15 3.83 4.33 25.89
N TYR A 16 4.50 5.48 25.95
CA TYR A 16 5.04 6.18 24.79
C TYR A 16 6.14 5.30 24.18
N MET A 17 5.73 4.24 23.51
CA MET A 17 6.60 3.49 22.61
C MET A 17 6.87 4.41 21.44
N LEU A 18 7.94 5.21 21.55
CA LEU A 18 8.54 5.83 20.39
C LEU A 18 8.78 4.71 19.38
N PRO A 19 8.17 4.75 18.18
CA PRO A 19 8.42 3.73 17.18
C PRO A 19 9.92 3.71 16.92
N LEU A 20 10.58 2.60 17.27
CA LEU A 20 11.94 2.37 16.81
C LEU A 20 11.90 2.51 15.29
N PRO A 21 12.89 3.19 14.66
CA PRO A 21 13.02 3.16 13.22
C PRO A 21 13.22 1.70 12.83
N THR A 22 12.14 1.04 12.43
CA THR A 22 12.19 -0.26 11.80
C THR A 22 13.00 -0.02 10.56
N SER A 23 14.28 -0.41 10.59
CA SER A 23 15.01 -0.69 9.36
C SER A 23 14.22 -1.81 8.72
N SER A 24 13.23 -1.46 7.90
CA SER A 24 12.58 -2.41 7.02
C SER A 24 13.72 -3.05 6.28
N SER A 25 13.98 -4.33 6.56
CA SER A 25 14.83 -5.15 5.74
C SER A 25 14.19 -5.10 4.37
N SER A 26 14.63 -4.17 3.51
CA SER A 26 14.13 -4.07 2.15
C SER A 26 14.55 -5.38 1.52
N SER A 27 13.60 -6.31 1.40
CA SER A 27 13.73 -7.46 0.54
C SER A 27 14.08 -6.90 -0.83
N GLN A 28 15.37 -6.91 -1.14
CA GLN A 28 15.90 -6.24 -2.30
C GLN A 28 15.27 -6.92 -3.52
N ILE A 29 14.37 -6.21 -4.18
CA ILE A 29 13.67 -6.74 -5.35
C ILE A 29 14.73 -7.05 -6.41
N MET A 30 14.86 -8.32 -6.76
CA MET A 30 15.75 -8.73 -7.84
C MET A 30 15.16 -8.25 -9.17
N CYS A 31 15.78 -7.21 -9.70
CA CYS A 31 15.38 -6.55 -10.94
C CYS A 31 16.43 -6.65 -12.05
N ASN A 32 17.40 -7.52 -11.82
CA ASN A 32 18.31 -8.01 -12.83
C ASN A 32 18.23 -9.55 -12.83
N TRP A 33 18.44 -10.14 -14.00
CA TRP A 33 18.50 -11.58 -14.14
C TRP A 33 19.23 -11.95 -15.44
N GLU A 34 19.67 -13.20 -15.47
CA GLU A 34 20.30 -13.82 -16.62
C GLU A 34 19.26 -14.59 -17.42
N THR A 35 19.20 -14.35 -18.73
CA THR A 35 18.42 -15.13 -19.68
C THR A 35 19.36 -15.94 -20.57
N PRO A 36 18.85 -16.93 -21.33
CA PRO A 36 19.67 -17.62 -22.35
C PRO A 36 20.29 -16.64 -23.37
N ASN A 37 19.68 -15.47 -23.55
CA ASN A 37 20.11 -14.44 -24.50
C ASN A 37 20.96 -13.33 -23.84
N GLY A 38 21.31 -13.44 -22.55
CA GLY A 38 22.11 -12.44 -21.85
C GLY A 38 21.40 -11.81 -20.64
N TRP A 39 22.02 -10.77 -20.09
CA TRP A 39 21.57 -10.12 -18.85
C TRP A 39 20.56 -9.01 -19.12
N ILE A 40 19.53 -8.94 -18.30
CA ILE A 40 18.53 -7.88 -18.33
C ILE A 40 18.54 -7.18 -16.97
N ASP A 41 18.45 -5.86 -16.97
CA ASP A 41 18.45 -5.04 -15.75
C ASP A 41 17.51 -3.84 -15.89
N LEU A 42 16.38 -3.89 -15.17
CA LEU A 42 15.39 -2.82 -15.17
C LEU A 42 15.65 -1.73 -14.12
N ARG A 43 16.69 -1.84 -13.29
CA ARG A 43 16.94 -0.86 -12.22
C ARG A 43 17.08 0.57 -12.76
N SER A 44 17.66 0.72 -13.94
CA SER A 44 17.86 2.03 -14.59
C SER A 44 16.55 2.67 -15.08
N LEU A 45 15.48 1.88 -15.22
CA LEU A 45 14.17 2.36 -15.63
C LEU A 45 13.36 2.91 -14.44
N ALA A 46 13.67 2.46 -13.23
CA ALA A 46 12.87 2.74 -12.05
C ALA A 46 13.17 4.10 -11.42
N ASN A 47 12.15 4.67 -10.78
CA ASN A 47 12.32 5.83 -9.91
C ASN A 47 12.68 5.37 -8.49
N THR A 48 13.66 6.02 -7.86
CA THR A 48 14.14 5.69 -6.50
C THR A 48 13.68 6.70 -5.44
N ASP A 49 12.94 7.73 -5.84
CA ASP A 49 12.42 8.79 -4.98
C ASP A 49 11.09 8.44 -4.29
N GLY A 50 10.65 7.18 -4.42
CA GLY A 50 9.38 6.70 -3.89
C GLY A 50 8.16 7.13 -4.71
N SER A 51 8.36 7.59 -5.96
CA SER A 51 7.30 7.84 -6.94
C SER A 51 7.17 6.69 -7.96
N PRO A 52 5.99 6.49 -8.56
CA PRO A 52 5.84 5.58 -9.69
C PRO A 52 6.57 6.09 -10.94
N ARG A 53 7.23 5.20 -11.68
CA ARG A 53 7.85 5.52 -12.98
C ARG A 53 6.79 5.74 -14.06
N PHE A 54 5.88 4.78 -14.16
CA PHE A 54 4.80 4.78 -15.13
C PHE A 54 3.55 5.25 -14.41
N VAL A 55 2.99 6.34 -14.89
CA VAL A 55 1.81 7.00 -14.32
C VAL A 55 0.73 7.08 -15.39
N GLU A 56 -0.52 7.12 -14.95
CA GLU A 56 -1.65 7.42 -15.83
C GLU A 56 -1.79 6.43 -17.01
N VAL A 57 -1.42 5.16 -16.79
CA VAL A 57 -1.61 4.11 -17.80
C VAL A 57 -3.06 3.68 -17.78
N GLU A 58 -3.82 4.02 -18.82
CA GLU A 58 -5.26 3.74 -18.90
C GLU A 58 -5.56 2.33 -19.42
N ASP A 59 -6.67 1.75 -18.96
CA ASP A 59 -7.26 0.57 -19.60
C ASP A 59 -7.99 0.93 -20.90
N SER A 60 -8.30 -0.06 -21.74
CA SER A 60 -8.99 0.15 -23.02
C SER A 60 -10.40 0.73 -22.88
N ARG A 61 -10.98 0.72 -21.68
CA ARG A 61 -12.32 1.24 -21.39
C ARG A 61 -12.28 2.65 -20.78
N GLY A 62 -11.11 3.17 -20.42
CA GLY A 62 -10.97 4.43 -19.68
C GLY A 62 -11.66 4.42 -18.32
N LEU A 63 -11.75 3.26 -17.66
CA LEU A 63 -12.37 3.10 -16.35
C LEU A 63 -11.34 3.01 -15.23
N PHE A 64 -10.13 2.57 -15.56
CA PHE A 64 -9.05 2.35 -14.61
C PHE A 64 -7.76 3.02 -15.08
N ILE A 65 -7.03 3.54 -14.09
CA ILE A 65 -5.68 4.08 -14.27
C ILE A 65 -4.70 3.21 -13.48
N TYR A 66 -3.55 2.92 -14.06
CA TYR A 66 -2.50 2.14 -13.42
C TYR A 66 -1.24 2.96 -13.20
N TYR A 67 -0.57 2.64 -12.09
CA TYR A 67 0.70 3.20 -11.67
C TYR A 67 1.66 2.05 -11.39
N TRP A 68 2.86 2.13 -11.95
CA TRP A 68 3.86 1.08 -11.79
C TRP A 68 5.26 1.67 -11.62
N ASN A 69 6.04 1.06 -10.73
CA ASN A 69 7.46 1.30 -10.63
C ASN A 69 8.18 -0.05 -10.66
N PRO A 70 9.06 -0.32 -11.64
CA PRO A 70 9.89 -1.51 -11.59
C PRO A 70 10.79 -1.42 -10.35
N CYS A 71 11.13 -2.56 -9.74
CA CYS A 71 12.22 -2.70 -8.76
C CYS A 71 12.12 -1.99 -7.40
N PHE A 72 11.29 -0.95 -7.28
CA PHE A 72 11.17 -0.16 -6.07
C PHE A 72 9.69 0.05 -5.75
N GLN A 73 9.40 0.11 -4.47
CA GLN A 73 8.08 0.50 -4.01
C GLN A 73 7.90 2.00 -4.08
N PHE A 74 6.65 2.42 -4.19
CA PHE A 74 6.24 3.79 -4.05
C PHE A 74 5.06 3.91 -3.09
N ASN A 75 4.76 5.15 -2.69
CA ASN A 75 3.60 5.49 -1.90
C ASN A 75 2.69 6.40 -2.71
N LEU A 76 1.43 5.98 -2.92
CA LEU A 76 0.43 6.74 -3.66
C LEU A 76 -0.92 6.66 -2.95
N HIS A 77 -1.34 7.76 -2.32
CA HIS A 77 -2.59 7.85 -1.56
C HIS A 77 -2.77 6.69 -0.56
N ALA A 78 -3.77 5.82 -0.79
CA ALA A 78 -4.06 4.67 0.06
C ALA A 78 -3.15 3.46 -0.24
N GLY A 79 -2.45 3.45 -1.37
CA GLY A 79 -1.45 2.44 -1.73
C GLY A 79 -0.10 2.79 -1.09
N GLN A 80 0.15 2.29 0.12
CA GLN A 80 1.47 2.37 0.73
C GLN A 80 2.31 1.13 0.41
N ASN A 81 3.60 1.35 0.16
CA ASN A 81 4.60 0.31 -0.08
C ASN A 81 4.13 -0.68 -1.15
N THR A 82 3.81 -0.17 -2.34
CA THR A 82 3.33 -0.96 -3.48
C THR A 82 4.22 -0.75 -4.70
N SER A 83 4.30 -1.78 -5.56
CA SER A 83 4.97 -1.68 -6.85
C SER A 83 3.98 -1.45 -7.98
N VAL A 84 2.72 -1.89 -7.83
CA VAL A 84 1.66 -1.70 -8.83
C VAL A 84 0.35 -1.29 -8.13
N CYS A 85 -0.22 -0.17 -8.56
CA CYS A 85 -1.46 0.36 -8.05
C CYS A 85 -2.47 0.60 -9.18
N GLN A 86 -3.75 0.33 -8.92
CA GLN A 86 -4.87 0.67 -9.79
C GLN A 86 -5.72 1.75 -9.13
N TYR A 87 -6.24 2.68 -9.91
CA TYR A 87 -7.22 3.67 -9.52
C TYR A 87 -8.50 3.48 -10.33
N ASP A 88 -9.62 3.26 -9.62
CA ASP A 88 -10.96 3.18 -10.21
C ASP A 88 -11.52 4.60 -10.31
N ILE A 89 -11.58 5.12 -11.54
CA ILE A 89 -11.99 6.51 -11.81
C ILE A 89 -13.43 6.75 -11.35
N LYS A 90 -14.31 5.75 -11.52
CA LYS A 90 -15.73 5.88 -11.18
C LYS A 90 -15.95 5.94 -9.67
N LYS A 91 -15.20 5.16 -8.90
CA LYS A 91 -15.34 5.10 -7.44
C LYS A 91 -14.43 6.09 -6.71
N GLY A 92 -13.37 6.57 -7.35
CA GLY A 92 -12.33 7.37 -6.71
C GLY A 92 -11.52 6.59 -5.68
N ILE A 93 -11.30 5.28 -5.90
CA ILE A 93 -10.65 4.38 -4.93
C ILE A 93 -9.37 3.78 -5.55
N TYR A 94 -8.33 3.66 -4.73
CA TYR A 94 -7.08 2.99 -5.07
C TYR A 94 -7.08 1.54 -4.60
N TYR A 95 -6.57 0.64 -5.44
CA TYR A 95 -6.36 -0.76 -5.14
C TYR A 95 -4.87 -1.10 -5.27
N ILE A 96 -4.34 -1.80 -4.28
CA ILE A 96 -3.02 -2.43 -4.37
C ILE A 96 -3.21 -3.70 -5.19
N ILE A 97 -2.54 -3.77 -6.34
CA ILE A 97 -2.64 -4.92 -7.24
C ILE A 97 -1.32 -5.68 -7.38
N GLY A 98 -0.21 -5.12 -6.88
CA GLY A 98 1.07 -5.79 -6.76
C GLY A 98 1.96 -5.19 -5.67
N ARG A 99 2.46 -6.04 -4.78
CA ARG A 99 3.57 -5.69 -3.87
C ARG A 99 4.85 -6.36 -4.33
N GLU A 100 5.93 -5.96 -3.68
CA GLU A 100 7.25 -6.52 -3.89
C GLU A 100 7.29 -8.03 -3.63
N GLY A 101 8.29 -8.71 -4.22
CA GLY A 101 8.36 -10.17 -4.26
C GLY A 101 7.90 -10.76 -5.58
N GLY A 102 7.99 -9.99 -6.66
CA GLY A 102 7.57 -10.47 -7.96
C GLY A 102 8.23 -11.80 -8.32
N VAL A 103 7.41 -12.84 -8.47
CA VAL A 103 7.90 -14.17 -8.81
C VAL A 103 8.27 -14.14 -10.28
N GLN A 104 9.55 -14.22 -10.57
CA GLN A 104 10.03 -14.31 -11.94
C GLN A 104 9.45 -15.57 -12.58
N SER A 105 8.82 -15.42 -13.74
CA SER A 105 8.39 -16.55 -14.54
C SER A 105 9.06 -16.43 -15.90
N HIS A 106 10.02 -17.33 -16.14
CA HIS A 106 10.71 -17.47 -17.41
C HIS A 106 10.13 -18.66 -18.14
N THR A 107 9.53 -18.40 -19.29
CA THR A 107 9.46 -19.41 -20.35
C THR A 107 10.47 -19.04 -21.42
N MET A 108 10.88 -20.01 -22.26
CA MET A 108 11.88 -19.75 -23.32
C MET A 108 11.41 -18.69 -24.33
N GLU A 109 10.11 -18.42 -24.40
CA GLU A 109 9.49 -17.53 -25.39
C GLU A 109 8.98 -16.24 -24.76
N ASP A 110 8.43 -16.28 -23.54
CA ASP A 110 7.89 -15.11 -22.87
C ASP A 110 8.63 -14.79 -21.57
N LEU A 111 9.29 -13.63 -21.59
CA LEU A 111 9.91 -13.04 -20.43
C LEU A 111 8.90 -12.11 -19.74
N SER A 112 8.52 -12.45 -18.50
CA SER A 112 7.53 -11.67 -17.78
C SER A 112 7.89 -11.45 -16.30
N PHE A 113 7.44 -10.30 -15.79
CA PHE A 113 7.41 -10.04 -14.35
C PHE A 113 6.03 -10.26 -13.80
N LYS A 114 5.94 -11.11 -12.78
CA LYS A 114 4.71 -11.27 -12.02
C LYS A 114 4.77 -10.48 -10.74
N TYR A 115 3.74 -9.74 -10.39
CA TYR A 115 3.52 -9.18 -9.06
C TYR A 115 2.24 -9.76 -8.48
N THR A 116 2.20 -9.88 -7.16
CA THR A 116 1.01 -10.35 -6.45
C THR A 116 0.66 -9.39 -5.33
N ALA A 117 -0.63 -9.08 -5.18
CA ALA A 117 -1.13 -8.40 -4.00
C ALA A 117 -1.27 -9.40 -2.85
N ASP A 118 -0.87 -8.97 -1.66
CA ASP A 118 -1.03 -9.68 -0.38
C ASP A 118 -2.27 -9.22 0.39
N THR A 119 -3.21 -8.55 -0.30
CA THR A 119 -4.43 -8.00 0.27
C THR A 119 -5.61 -8.99 0.24
N ASP A 120 -6.79 -8.50 0.65
CA ASP A 120 -8.08 -9.21 0.71
C ASP A 120 -8.43 -10.10 -0.49
N ILE A 121 -8.09 -9.64 -1.70
CA ILE A 121 -8.27 -10.38 -2.95
C ILE A 121 -6.89 -10.60 -3.59
N PHE A 122 -6.59 -11.86 -3.90
CA PHE A 122 -5.39 -12.23 -4.67
C PHE A 122 -5.47 -11.65 -6.07
N ARG A 123 -4.77 -10.53 -6.26
CA ARG A 123 -4.57 -9.89 -7.56
C ARG A 123 -3.18 -10.23 -8.06
N THR A 124 -3.07 -10.42 -9.36
CA THR A 124 -1.83 -10.76 -10.06
C THR A 124 -1.63 -9.80 -11.22
N VAL A 125 -0.41 -9.34 -11.39
CA VAL A 125 0.00 -8.49 -12.52
C VAL A 125 1.14 -9.18 -13.24
N ASP A 126 0.96 -9.47 -14.53
CA ASP A 126 2.03 -9.94 -15.40
C ASP A 126 2.46 -8.80 -16.33
N ILE A 127 3.77 -8.55 -16.42
CA ILE A 127 4.35 -7.54 -17.30
C ILE A 127 5.26 -8.26 -18.29
N ALA A 128 4.77 -8.41 -19.52
CA ALA A 128 5.53 -8.96 -20.64
C ALA A 128 6.60 -7.96 -21.06
N LEU A 129 7.83 -8.44 -21.23
CA LEU A 129 8.96 -7.60 -21.63
C LEU A 129 9.22 -7.72 -23.12
N VAL A 130 9.25 -6.58 -23.80
CA VAL A 130 9.55 -6.47 -25.22
C VAL A 130 10.82 -5.62 -25.38
N CYS A 131 11.86 -6.22 -25.93
CA CYS A 131 13.10 -5.51 -26.22
C CYS A 131 12.86 -4.51 -27.36
N ASP A 132 13.06 -3.23 -27.05
CA ASP A 132 13.07 -2.15 -28.03
C ASP A 132 14.25 -1.22 -27.71
N SER A 133 15.35 -1.35 -28.46
CA SER A 133 16.59 -0.62 -28.21
C SER A 133 16.47 0.89 -28.38
N MET A 134 15.38 1.38 -28.99
CA MET A 134 15.15 2.79 -29.29
C MET A 134 14.27 3.48 -28.25
N VAL A 135 13.54 2.71 -27.44
CA VAL A 135 12.58 3.24 -26.46
C VAL A 135 13.16 3.16 -25.06
N GLU A 136 13.09 4.27 -24.31
CA GLU A 136 13.56 4.28 -22.92
C GLU A 136 12.68 3.40 -22.02
N GLY A 137 11.37 3.58 -22.10
CA GLY A 137 10.37 2.76 -21.43
C GLY A 137 8.97 3.20 -21.82
N TYR A 138 8.13 2.26 -22.22
CA TYR A 138 6.73 2.46 -22.54
C TYR A 138 5.93 1.28 -21.99
N LEU A 139 4.97 1.58 -21.11
CA LEU A 139 4.09 0.59 -20.51
C LEU A 139 2.70 0.71 -21.13
N HIS A 140 2.16 -0.42 -21.59
CA HIS A 140 0.84 -0.51 -22.18
C HIS A 140 0.00 -1.57 -21.46
N PHE A 141 -1.24 -1.23 -21.12
CA PHE A 141 -2.18 -2.20 -20.58
C PHE A 141 -2.76 -3.06 -21.72
N LEU A 142 -2.61 -4.38 -21.62
CA LEU A 142 -3.14 -5.30 -22.62
C LEU A 142 -4.56 -5.74 -22.28
N LYS A 143 -4.74 -6.35 -21.10
CA LYS A 143 -6.01 -6.94 -20.69
C LYS A 143 -6.10 -7.24 -19.20
N GLU A 144 -7.33 -7.42 -18.75
CA GLU A 144 -7.69 -7.99 -17.46
C GLU A 144 -8.48 -9.28 -17.71
N HIS A 145 -7.88 -10.43 -17.46
CA HIS A 145 -8.56 -11.72 -17.59
C HIS A 145 -7.87 -12.83 -16.78
N PRO A 146 -8.51 -13.37 -15.72
CA PRO A 146 -9.80 -12.97 -15.13
C PRO A 146 -9.76 -11.58 -14.44
N ILE A 147 -10.85 -11.17 -13.77
CA ILE A 147 -11.03 -9.85 -13.08
C ILE A 147 -9.97 -9.56 -11.98
N THR A 148 -9.07 -10.49 -11.71
CA THR A 148 -7.97 -10.33 -10.75
C THR A 148 -6.59 -10.54 -11.36
N HIS A 149 -6.50 -10.65 -12.70
CA HIS A 149 -5.27 -10.89 -13.42
C HIS A 149 -5.09 -9.85 -14.51
N TYR A 150 -4.11 -8.98 -14.31
CA TYR A 150 -3.79 -7.88 -15.20
C TYR A 150 -2.56 -8.23 -16.02
N THR A 151 -2.58 -7.92 -17.31
CA THR A 151 -1.43 -8.11 -18.20
C THR A 151 -1.03 -6.78 -18.81
N PHE A 152 0.25 -6.45 -18.73
CA PHE A 152 0.87 -5.28 -19.34
C PHE A 152 1.98 -5.70 -20.30
N GLU A 153 2.31 -4.83 -21.24
CA GLU A 153 3.50 -4.92 -22.08
C GLU A 153 4.43 -3.75 -21.74
N LEU A 154 5.67 -4.04 -21.39
CA LEU A 154 6.75 -3.07 -21.26
C LEU A 154 7.66 -3.16 -22.49
N ARG A 155 7.68 -2.11 -23.30
CA ARG A 155 8.71 -1.89 -24.33
C ARG A 155 9.83 -1.03 -23.78
N SER A 156 11.06 -1.52 -23.79
CA SER A 156 12.20 -0.77 -23.27
C SER A 156 13.53 -1.30 -23.79
N LYS A 157 14.51 -0.41 -23.93
CA LYS A 157 15.91 -0.76 -24.19
C LYS A 157 16.52 -1.52 -23.02
N TYR A 158 15.99 -1.34 -21.81
CA TYR A 158 16.43 -2.07 -20.61
C TYR A 158 15.87 -3.49 -20.56
N ALA A 159 14.85 -3.81 -21.36
CA ALA A 159 14.34 -5.16 -21.54
C ALA A 159 15.14 -5.97 -22.57
N CYS A 160 16.10 -5.34 -23.26
CA CYS A 160 16.97 -6.02 -24.20
C CYS A 160 18.06 -6.80 -23.46
N PRO A 161 18.23 -8.11 -23.76
CA PRO A 161 19.35 -8.87 -23.26
C PRO A 161 20.66 -8.21 -23.69
N VAL A 162 21.45 -7.80 -22.71
CA VAL A 162 22.83 -7.38 -22.93
C VAL A 162 23.67 -8.65 -22.79
N HIS A 163 24.19 -9.13 -23.92
CA HIS A 163 25.39 -9.95 -23.88
C HIS A 163 26.51 -9.01 -23.44
N GLU A 164 26.64 -8.79 -22.14
CA GLU A 164 27.92 -8.35 -21.66
C GLU A 164 28.89 -9.44 -22.15
N VAL A 165 29.79 -9.06 -23.06
CA VAL A 165 31.12 -9.64 -22.99
C VAL A 165 31.53 -9.28 -21.59
N PHE A 166 31.27 -10.19 -20.65
CA PHE A 166 31.74 -10.12 -19.29
C PHE A 166 33.25 -9.99 -19.50
N LYS A 167 33.74 -8.75 -19.54
CA LYS A 167 35.11 -8.49 -19.21
C LYS A 167 34.98 -8.66 -17.71
N PRO A 168 35.29 -9.86 -17.16
CA PRO A 168 35.12 -10.10 -15.73
C PRO A 168 35.68 -8.87 -15.07
N PRO A 169 34.94 -8.23 -14.13
CA PRO A 169 35.39 -7.02 -13.47
C PRO A 169 36.84 -7.31 -13.18
N ILE A 170 37.77 -6.58 -13.84
CA ILE A 170 39.19 -6.92 -13.83
C ILE A 170 39.41 -7.24 -12.39
N VAL A 171 39.69 -8.51 -12.08
CA VAL A 171 39.96 -8.91 -10.72
C VAL A 171 41.22 -8.11 -10.50
N LEU A 172 41.06 -6.90 -9.96
CA LEU A 172 42.12 -6.13 -9.37
C LEU A 172 42.64 -7.18 -8.42
N SER A 173 43.79 -7.75 -8.78
CA SER A 173 44.36 -8.90 -8.10
C SER A 173 44.15 -8.66 -6.61
N GLN A 174 43.80 -9.68 -5.85
CA GLN A 174 43.50 -9.55 -4.42
C GLN A 174 44.48 -8.62 -3.68
N GLU A 175 45.73 -8.56 -4.18
CA GLU A 175 46.76 -7.57 -3.90
C GLU A 175 46.34 -6.09 -3.92
N LYS A 176 45.65 -5.58 -4.96
CA LYS A 176 45.22 -4.17 -5.06
C LYS A 176 44.02 -3.87 -4.16
N ILE A 177 43.12 -4.84 -3.95
CA ILE A 177 42.05 -4.76 -2.93
C ILE A 177 42.67 -4.73 -1.52
N ASN A 178 43.66 -5.57 -1.25
CA ASN A 178 44.37 -5.59 0.03
C ASN A 178 45.20 -4.30 0.23
N LEU A 179 45.78 -3.75 -0.83
CA LEU A 179 46.53 -2.48 -0.78
C LEU A 179 45.60 -1.30 -0.46
N GLU A 180 44.42 -1.24 -1.08
CA GLU A 180 43.44 -0.18 -0.85
C GLU A 180 42.77 -0.29 0.52
N LYS A 181 42.51 -1.53 0.99
CA LYS A 181 42.00 -1.80 2.34
C LYS A 181 43.02 -1.45 3.43
N ASN A 182 44.31 -1.70 3.19
CA ASN A 182 45.39 -1.31 4.10
C ASN A 182 45.67 0.21 4.08
N ALA A 183 45.49 0.88 2.94
CA ALA A 183 45.56 2.33 2.85
C ALA A 183 44.39 3.03 3.56
N LEU A 184 43.19 2.44 3.53
CA LEU A 184 42.01 2.93 4.25
C LEU A 184 42.10 2.75 5.77
N LEU A 185 42.82 1.73 6.26
CA LEU A 185 43.08 1.53 7.69
C LEU A 185 44.10 2.53 8.28
N ALA A 186 44.89 3.19 7.43
CA ALA A 186 45.86 4.22 7.85
C ALA A 186 45.27 5.64 7.89
N LEU A 187 44.05 5.84 7.38
CA LEU A 187 43.35 7.11 7.51
C LEU A 187 42.77 7.23 8.93
N PRO A 188 43.02 8.34 9.65
CA PRO A 188 42.37 8.60 10.93
C PRO A 188 40.88 8.51 10.70
N GLN A 189 40.22 7.61 11.42
CA GLN A 189 38.78 7.43 11.30
C GLN A 189 38.12 8.80 11.47
N PRO A 190 37.23 9.21 10.55
CA PRO A 190 36.50 10.44 10.71
C PRO A 190 35.79 10.36 12.06
N LEU A 191 36.19 11.25 12.97
CA LEU A 191 35.52 11.45 14.25
C LEU A 191 34.01 11.43 13.98
N PRO A 192 33.23 10.60 14.70
CA PRO A 192 31.81 10.44 14.46
C PRO A 192 31.21 11.83 14.38
N LYS A 193 30.65 12.15 13.19
CA LYS A 193 30.08 13.47 12.95
C LYS A 193 29.06 13.73 14.04
N TYR A 194 29.40 14.76 14.80
CA TYR A 194 28.71 15.32 15.94
C TYR A 194 27.19 15.36 15.72
N TYR A 195 26.45 14.99 16.77
CA TYR A 195 25.00 14.98 16.86
C TYR A 195 24.33 16.09 16.03
N ASN A 196 23.41 15.70 15.15
CA ASN A 196 22.68 16.63 14.30
C ASN A 196 21.83 17.55 15.19
N LEU A 197 22.16 18.86 15.20
CA LEU A 197 21.53 19.87 16.06
C LEU A 197 19.99 19.95 15.84
N GLU A 198 19.53 19.58 14.65
CA GLU A 198 18.11 19.46 14.30
C GLU A 198 17.41 18.34 15.09
N ASN A 199 18.07 17.21 15.33
CA ASN A 199 17.49 16.13 16.11
C ASN A 199 17.40 16.47 17.61
N ILE A 200 18.35 17.27 18.12
CA ILE A 200 18.33 17.73 19.52
C ILE A 200 17.17 18.71 19.74
N THR A 201 16.94 19.64 18.80
CA THR A 201 15.85 20.61 18.91
C THR A 201 14.48 19.93 18.84
N ILE A 202 14.30 18.96 17.94
CA ILE A 202 13.07 18.15 17.88
C ILE A 202 12.85 17.39 19.20
N PHE A 203 13.90 16.76 19.74
CA PHE A 203 13.79 16.01 21.00
C PHE A 203 13.40 16.92 22.19
N LEU A 204 13.99 18.11 22.29
CA LEU A 204 13.65 19.08 23.33
C LEU A 204 12.21 19.59 23.20
N LEU A 205 11.72 19.81 21.98
CA LEU A 205 10.32 20.20 21.74
C LEU A 205 9.35 19.12 22.23
N PHE A 206 9.63 17.86 21.91
CA PHE A 206 8.81 16.72 22.38
C PHE A 206 8.79 16.62 23.90
N LEU A 207 9.93 16.85 24.56
CA LEU A 207 10.05 16.85 26.01
C LEU A 207 9.21 17.96 26.67
N ILE A 208 9.21 19.16 26.10
CA ILE A 208 8.40 20.28 26.59
C ILE A 208 6.90 19.98 26.46
N ILE A 209 6.47 19.46 25.31
CA ILE A 209 5.06 19.10 25.07
C ILE A 209 4.60 18.04 26.07
N THR A 210 5.41 17.02 26.35
CA THR A 210 5.06 15.98 27.32
C THR A 210 4.92 16.53 28.74
N ILE A 211 5.81 17.44 29.16
CA ILE A 211 5.71 18.10 30.48
C ILE A 211 4.41 18.91 30.59
N ILE A 212 4.03 19.66 29.54
CA ILE A 212 2.79 20.44 29.51
C ILE A 212 1.57 19.52 29.68
N VAL A 213 1.49 18.44 28.90
CA VAL A 213 0.38 17.49 28.96
C VAL A 213 0.26 16.85 30.34
N LEU A 214 1.38 16.44 30.94
CA LEU A 214 1.40 15.86 32.29
C LEU A 214 0.96 16.87 33.36
N SER A 215 1.36 18.13 33.24
CA SER A 215 0.94 19.18 34.18
C SER A 215 -0.57 19.45 34.12
N MET A 216 -1.16 19.46 32.91
CA MET A 216 -2.60 19.64 32.71
C MET A 216 -3.40 18.47 33.29
N ALA A 217 -2.93 17.24 33.08
CA ALA A 217 -3.52 16.05 33.69
C ALA A 217 -3.44 16.08 35.23
N PHE A 218 -2.34 16.57 35.80
CA PHE A 218 -2.20 16.71 37.25
C PHE A 218 -3.14 17.75 37.84
N VAL A 219 -3.27 18.93 37.22
CA VAL A 219 -4.17 20.00 37.69
C VAL A 219 -5.63 19.56 37.63
N THR A 220 -6.04 18.91 36.55
CA THR A 220 -7.40 18.36 36.42
C THR A 220 -7.68 17.27 37.46
N GLY A 221 -6.72 16.37 37.71
CA GLY A 221 -6.81 15.35 38.75
C GLY A 221 -6.98 15.94 40.16
N LEU A 222 -6.18 16.95 40.52
CA LEU A 222 -6.33 17.66 41.79
C LEU A 222 -7.67 18.38 41.91
N GLY A 223 -8.15 19.01 40.82
CA GLY A 223 -9.45 19.68 40.78
C GLY A 223 -10.61 18.74 41.12
N VAL A 224 -10.59 17.52 40.56
CA VAL A 224 -11.60 16.49 40.85
C VAL A 224 -11.57 16.07 42.32
N ILE A 225 -10.38 15.90 42.92
CA ILE A 225 -10.24 15.51 44.33
C ILE A 225 -10.78 16.62 45.26
N VAL A 226 -10.41 17.87 45.01
CA VAL A 226 -10.90 19.02 45.79
C VAL A 226 -12.41 19.17 45.67
N PHE A 227 -12.95 19.07 44.46
CA PHE A 227 -14.39 19.18 44.22
C PHE A 227 -15.16 18.07 44.95
N ARG A 228 -14.66 16.83 44.93
CA ARG A 228 -15.25 15.70 45.65
C ARG A 228 -15.27 15.92 47.17
N ASN A 229 -14.20 16.50 47.73
CA ASN A 229 -14.13 16.81 49.15
C ASN A 229 -15.10 17.93 49.55
N ILE A 230 -15.24 18.97 48.73
CA ILE A 230 -16.21 20.06 48.96
C ILE A 230 -17.64 19.51 48.90
N TRP A 231 -17.95 18.69 47.90
CA TRP A 231 -19.29 18.11 47.73
C TRP A 231 -19.71 17.23 48.91
N ASN A 232 -18.82 16.36 49.39
CA ASN A 232 -19.09 15.48 50.53
C ASN A 232 -19.33 16.24 51.86
N VAL A 233 -18.80 17.45 52.00
CA VAL A 233 -19.05 18.30 53.17
C VAL A 233 -20.45 18.93 53.10
N GLY A 234 -21.00 19.16 51.91
CA GLY A 234 -22.32 19.74 51.71
C GLY A 234 -23.50 18.79 51.97
N THR A 235 -23.31 17.48 51.74
CA THR A 235 -24.40 16.49 51.82
C THR A 235 -24.70 15.97 53.23
N ASN A 236 -23.82 16.21 54.21
CA ASN A 236 -24.01 15.69 55.58
C ASN A 236 -24.93 16.57 56.46
N ASN A 237 -25.49 17.66 55.93
CA ASN A 237 -26.35 18.57 56.69
C ASN A 237 -27.81 18.62 56.19
N SER A 238 -28.25 17.74 55.29
CA SER A 238 -29.61 17.81 54.70
C SER A 238 -30.40 16.50 54.77
N GLU A 239 -30.28 15.74 55.85
CA GLU A 239 -31.15 14.58 56.09
C GLU A 239 -31.86 14.69 57.44
N GLN A 240 -32.82 15.63 57.50
CA GLN A 240 -33.97 15.49 58.38
C GLN A 240 -35.17 16.22 57.78
N GLU A 241 -35.75 15.68 56.71
CA GLU A 241 -37.21 15.75 56.53
C GLU A 241 -37.73 14.71 55.55
N THR A 242 -38.76 14.04 56.06
CA THR A 242 -39.62 12.99 55.52
C THR A 242 -40.30 13.32 54.19
N VAL A 243 -40.67 12.27 53.43
CA VAL A 243 -42.04 11.97 52.94
C VAL A 243 -42.02 11.35 51.53
N GLY A 244 -42.68 10.19 51.40
CA GLY A 244 -43.61 9.94 50.29
C GLY A 244 -43.08 9.21 49.07
N SER A 245 -43.08 7.88 49.14
CA SER A 245 -43.01 6.98 47.98
C SER A 245 -44.24 7.12 47.07
N LEU A 246 -44.04 7.44 45.79
CA LEU A 246 -45.05 7.24 44.73
C LEU A 246 -44.45 6.36 43.63
N SER A 247 -44.94 5.13 43.55
CA SER A 247 -44.62 4.15 42.51
C SER A 247 -45.40 4.46 41.24
N TYR A 248 -44.71 4.76 40.14
CA TYR A 248 -45.30 4.81 38.79
C TYR A 248 -44.93 3.55 38.01
N SER A 249 -45.96 2.79 37.65
CA SER A 249 -45.91 1.64 36.77
C SER A 249 -45.94 2.13 35.31
N TYR A 250 -44.92 1.78 34.52
CA TYR A 250 -44.92 1.99 33.07
C TYR A 250 -45.40 0.71 32.38
N GLN A 251 -46.58 0.76 31.76
CA GLN A 251 -47.04 -0.25 30.81
C GLN A 251 -46.35 -0.04 29.46
N TYR A 252 -45.67 -1.08 28.98
CA TYR A 252 -45.13 -1.16 27.63
C TYR A 252 -46.26 -1.53 26.65
N LEU A 253 -46.55 -0.64 25.70
CA LEU A 253 -47.33 -0.93 24.50
C LEU A 253 -46.39 -1.55 23.46
N THR A 254 -46.62 -2.82 23.14
CA THR A 254 -46.01 -3.52 22.01
C THR A 254 -46.84 -3.28 20.75
N GLU A 255 -46.40 -2.37 19.88
CA GLU A 255 -46.89 -2.29 18.50
C GLU A 255 -46.03 -3.18 17.60
N SER A 256 -46.60 -4.32 17.22
CA SER A 256 -46.10 -5.17 16.16
C SER A 256 -46.50 -4.60 14.81
N HIS A 257 -45.58 -3.89 14.14
CA HIS A 257 -45.75 -3.58 12.72
C HIS A 257 -45.38 -4.81 11.88
N PHE A 258 -46.42 -5.34 11.24
CA PHE A 258 -46.36 -6.28 10.12
C PHE A 258 -45.42 -5.76 9.03
N PHE A 259 -44.34 -6.51 8.75
CA PHE A 259 -43.56 -6.35 7.54
C PHE A 259 -44.19 -7.23 6.45
N ASN A 260 -44.71 -6.60 5.41
CA ASN A 260 -45.31 -7.24 4.23
C ASN A 260 -44.25 -7.34 3.13
N PRO A 261 -43.78 -8.54 2.72
CA PRO A 261 -42.84 -8.68 1.62
C PRO A 261 -43.58 -9.16 0.37
N THR A 262 -44.17 -8.23 -0.38
CA THR A 262 -44.56 -8.45 -1.77
C THR A 262 -44.54 -7.10 -2.51
N LEU A 263 -44.09 -7.12 -3.77
CA LEU A 263 -43.62 -6.00 -4.62
C LEU A 263 -42.12 -5.69 -4.41
N GLU A 264 -41.20 -5.80 -5.38
CA GLU A 264 -41.31 -5.76 -6.84
C GLU A 264 -40.33 -6.76 -7.48
N ALA A 265 -40.89 -7.71 -8.23
CA ALA A 265 -40.20 -8.42 -9.29
C ALA A 265 -40.73 -7.87 -10.62
N SER A 266 -40.17 -6.75 -11.09
CA SER A 266 -40.46 -6.20 -12.42
C SER A 266 -39.41 -5.16 -12.84
N PHE A 267 -38.16 -5.57 -12.97
CA PHE A 267 -37.16 -4.87 -13.80
C PHE A 267 -36.21 -5.92 -14.41
N LEU A 268 -36.80 -6.80 -15.23
CA LEU A 268 -36.06 -7.64 -16.15
C LEU A 268 -36.86 -7.78 -17.45
N LYS A 269 -36.92 -6.70 -18.22
CA LYS A 269 -37.30 -6.74 -19.64
C LYS A 269 -36.76 -5.51 -20.34
N ASP A 270 -36.25 -5.74 -21.54
CA ASP A 270 -35.88 -4.75 -22.56
C ASP A 270 -34.46 -4.16 -22.46
N CYS A 271 -33.47 -5.02 -22.77
CA CYS A 271 -32.36 -4.67 -23.67
C CYS A 271 -32.15 -5.85 -24.62
N LYS A 272 -32.99 -5.93 -25.65
CA LYS A 272 -32.79 -6.79 -26.82
C LYS A 272 -33.06 -5.94 -28.07
N GLU A 273 -32.07 -5.12 -28.41
CA GLU A 273 -31.86 -4.54 -29.75
C GLU A 273 -30.44 -5.00 -30.11
N GLU A 274 -30.28 -6.01 -30.97
CA GLU A 274 -30.31 -5.89 -32.43
C GLU A 274 -29.18 -4.98 -32.91
N TYR A 275 -27.95 -5.51 -32.86
CA TYR A 275 -26.88 -5.04 -33.74
C TYR A 275 -26.77 -6.03 -34.91
N VAL A 276 -27.27 -5.53 -36.04
CA VAL A 276 -27.20 -6.12 -37.37
C VAL A 276 -25.74 -6.33 -37.76
N MET A 277 -25.39 -7.58 -38.10
CA MET A 277 -24.23 -7.87 -38.91
C MET A 277 -24.59 -7.63 -40.38
N GLU A 278 -24.17 -6.48 -40.91
CA GLU A 278 -24.05 -6.24 -42.35
C GLU A 278 -22.70 -5.58 -42.59
N ASN A 279 -21.74 -6.40 -43.03
CA ASN A 279 -20.76 -6.09 -44.08
C ASN A 279 -19.84 -7.31 -44.21
N ALA A 280 -20.39 -8.31 -44.91
CA ALA A 280 -19.60 -9.25 -45.69
C ALA A 280 -19.49 -8.66 -47.10
N GLU A 281 -18.35 -8.06 -47.41
CA GLU A 281 -17.90 -7.88 -48.77
C GLU A 281 -16.44 -8.34 -48.83
N ASP A 282 -16.24 -9.40 -49.63
CA ASP A 282 -15.11 -9.56 -50.53
C ASP A 282 -13.70 -9.68 -49.91
N CYS A 283 -13.26 -10.93 -49.77
CA CYS A 283 -11.92 -11.35 -50.15
C CYS A 283 -12.01 -12.81 -50.60
N ASP A 284 -12.20 -12.95 -51.90
CA ASP A 284 -12.08 -14.16 -52.70
C ASP A 284 -10.85 -15.01 -52.34
N GLU A 285 -11.08 -16.32 -52.32
CA GLU A 285 -10.37 -17.30 -53.14
C GLU A 285 -8.90 -17.02 -53.44
N LEU A 286 -8.01 -17.84 -52.86
CA LEU A 286 -6.92 -18.42 -53.63
C LEU A 286 -6.65 -19.85 -53.12
N GLU A 287 -7.06 -20.78 -53.97
CA GLU A 287 -6.80 -22.21 -53.92
C GLU A 287 -5.30 -22.55 -53.95
N GLU A 288 -5.05 -23.74 -53.42
CA GLU A 288 -3.96 -24.69 -53.67
C GLU A 288 -3.02 -24.42 -54.85
N THR A 289 -1.71 -24.57 -54.60
CA THR A 289 -0.89 -25.43 -55.46
C THR A 289 0.11 -26.24 -54.65
N VAL A 290 -0.04 -27.55 -54.82
CA VAL A 290 0.93 -28.64 -54.67
C VAL A 290 2.28 -28.28 -55.31
N PHE A 291 3.38 -28.49 -54.57
CA PHE A 291 4.59 -29.25 -54.96
C PHE A 291 5.48 -29.51 -53.74
#